data_AF-A0A242C3X4-F1
#
_entry.id   AF-A0A242C3X4-F1
#
_cell.length_a   1.000
_cell.length_b   1.000
_cell.length_c   1.000
_cell.angle_alpha   90.00
_cell.angle_beta   90.00
_cell.angle_gamma   90.00
#
_symmetry.space_group_name_H-M   'P 1'
#
loop_
_entity.id
_entity.type
_entity.pdbx_description
1 polymer ?
#
loop_
_entity_poly.entity_id
_entity_poly.type
_entity_poly.pdbx_seq_one_letter_code
_entity_poly.pdbx_strand_id
1 'polypeptide(L)'
;MKHRLQDEQGVTLVELLGAIVIFGIIIALFSGTLFLIVQASVRQGRIAAFQGIANEIMAQADQIAKIDGIYEHAGYLGKYDSLLFHEEHIVKTMPEGTLGAAITEEGSPRMVVTDITDTNNIRARVYDTKDPTIKLKIIQQKNENEATLTHHYTPNYRDTFSIQTKFFVLFYTETINFADYYDDLTGWWQMEELVTDYHEQIIYKREFTINYRDNEKARGGVPGNGRW
;
A
#
# COMPACT_ATOMS: atom_id res chain seq x y z
N MET A 1 25.75 80.59 3.23
CA MET A 1 25.57 79.21 2.72
C MET A 1 25.58 78.23 3.87
N LYS A 2 24.38 77.79 4.30
CA LYS A 2 24.06 76.53 4.98
C LYS A 2 22.60 76.64 5.42
N HIS A 3 21.69 76.42 4.48
CA HIS A 3 20.31 76.13 4.85
C HIS A 3 20.25 74.66 5.23
N ARG A 4 20.06 74.44 6.53
CA ARG A 4 19.61 73.17 7.10
C ARG A 4 18.31 72.80 6.39
N LEU A 5 18.33 71.69 5.67
CA LEU A 5 17.14 70.94 5.30
C LEU A 5 16.78 70.05 6.50
N GLN A 6 16.09 70.67 7.45
CA GLN A 6 15.23 70.06 8.47
C GLN A 6 14.13 71.12 8.58
N ASP A 7 12.85 70.89 8.37
CA ASP A 7 12.05 69.68 8.44
C ASP A 7 10.65 70.12 7.94
N GLU A 8 10.10 69.49 6.90
CA GLU A 8 8.70 69.69 6.49
C GLU A 8 8.08 68.32 6.17
N GLN A 9 7.52 67.67 7.20
CA GLN A 9 6.38 66.73 7.15
C GLN A 9 6.32 65.73 5.96
N GLY A 10 7.44 65.10 5.62
CA GLY A 10 7.49 64.12 4.53
C GLY A 10 8.55 63.08 4.76
N VAL A 11 8.21 61.81 4.52
CA VAL A 11 9.14 60.68 4.55
C VAL A 11 10.35 61.02 3.70
N THR A 12 11.55 60.98 4.28
CA THR A 12 12.77 61.29 3.52
C THR A 12 12.98 60.24 2.43
N LEU A 13 13.60 60.61 1.30
CA LEU A 13 13.81 59.69 0.16
C LEU A 13 14.51 58.38 0.57
N VAL A 14 15.42 58.47 1.56
CA VAL A 14 16.15 57.32 2.12
C VAL A 14 15.24 56.42 2.96
N GLU A 15 14.35 57.01 3.77
CA GLU A 15 13.35 56.25 4.54
C GLU A 15 12.33 55.56 3.61
N LEU A 16 11.93 56.22 2.52
CA LEU A 16 11.04 55.63 1.52
C LEU A 16 11.70 54.43 0.82
N LEU A 17 12.96 54.56 0.42
CA LEU A 17 13.74 53.47 -0.17
C LEU A 17 13.94 52.32 0.83
N GLY A 18 14.26 52.63 2.09
CA GLY A 18 14.37 51.64 3.15
C GLY A 18 13.05 50.88 3.38
N ALA A 19 11.93 51.60 3.42
CA ALA A 19 10.60 51.00 3.56
C ALA A 19 10.23 50.10 2.38
N ILE A 20 10.53 50.51 1.14
CA ILE A 20 10.30 49.69 -0.08
C ILE A 20 11.12 48.40 -0.04
N VAL A 21 12.39 48.48 0.35
CA VAL A 21 13.26 47.30 0.46
C VAL A 21 12.74 46.33 1.52
N ILE A 22 12.36 46.83 2.70
CA ILE A 22 11.79 46.00 3.76
C ILE A 22 10.47 45.37 3.31
N PHE A 23 9.59 46.14 2.66
CA PHE A 23 8.34 45.62 2.10
C PHE A 23 8.59 44.53 1.05
N GLY A 24 9.57 44.72 0.16
CA GLY A 24 9.95 43.73 -0.84
C GLY A 24 10.43 42.41 -0.21
N ILE A 25 11.25 42.49 0.84
CA ILE A 25 11.70 41.31 1.60
C ILE A 25 10.52 40.59 2.26
N ILE A 26 9.60 41.33 2.89
CA ILE A 26 8.42 40.76 3.55
C ILE A 26 7.51 40.07 2.53
N ILE A 27 7.26 40.69 1.36
CA ILE A 27 6.45 40.09 0.29
C ILE A 27 7.11 38.82 -0.25
N ALA A 28 8.44 38.83 -0.45
CA ALA A 28 9.18 37.66 -0.92
C ALA A 28 9.10 36.50 0.08
N LEU A 29 9.28 36.78 1.38
CA LEU A 29 9.14 35.78 2.44
C LEU A 29 7.72 35.20 2.50
N PHE A 30 6.69 36.06 2.43
CA PHE A 30 5.29 35.65 2.45
C PHE A 30 4.90 34.82 1.21
N SER A 31 5.42 35.18 0.05
CA SER A 31 5.20 34.43 -1.18
C SER A 31 5.85 33.05 -1.13
N GLY A 32 7.08 32.97 -0.58
CA GLY A 32 7.79 31.71 -0.38
C GLY A 32 7.08 30.77 0.60
N THR A 33 6.56 31.29 1.72
CA THR A 33 5.81 30.47 2.69
C THR A 33 4.49 29.98 2.11
N LEU A 34 3.74 30.81 1.38
CA LEU A 34 2.52 30.39 0.69
C LEU A 34 2.79 29.27 -0.32
N PHE A 35 3.86 29.39 -1.11
CA PHE A 35 4.26 28.36 -2.06
C PHE A 35 4.55 27.01 -1.38
N LEU A 36 5.29 27.02 -0.27
CA LEU A 36 5.58 25.81 0.51
C LEU A 36 4.30 25.19 1.11
N ILE A 37 3.36 26.02 1.61
CA ILE A 37 2.08 25.55 2.15
C ILE A 37 1.25 24.87 1.06
N VAL A 38 1.18 25.47 -0.13
CA VAL A 38 0.45 24.87 -1.27
C VAL A 38 1.07 23.53 -1.66
N GLN A 39 2.40 23.45 -1.78
CA GLN A 39 3.08 22.18 -2.08
C GLN A 39 2.83 21.11 -1.01
N ALA A 40 2.91 21.49 0.27
CA ALA A 40 2.64 20.57 1.37
C ALA A 40 1.19 20.06 1.34
N SER A 41 0.24 20.93 1.02
CA SER A 41 -1.19 20.59 0.93
C SER A 41 -1.47 19.63 -0.22
N VAL A 42 -0.86 19.86 -1.38
CA VAL A 42 -0.94 18.95 -2.54
C VAL A 42 -0.35 17.57 -2.20
N ARG A 43 0.80 17.54 -1.53
CA ARG A 43 1.44 16.29 -1.09
C ARG A 43 0.57 15.52 -0.09
N GLN A 44 -0.01 16.21 0.89
CA GLN A 44 -0.92 15.59 1.87
C GLN A 44 -2.20 15.07 1.21
N GLY A 45 -2.79 15.84 0.27
CA GLY A 45 -3.96 15.40 -0.48
C GLY A 45 -3.69 14.12 -1.29
N ARG A 46 -2.50 14.03 -1.90
CA ARG A 46 -2.06 12.83 -2.62
C ARG A 46 -1.87 11.62 -1.68
N ILE A 47 -1.26 11.81 -0.51
CA ILE A 47 -1.12 10.74 0.50
C ILE A 47 -2.50 10.28 0.99
N ALA A 48 -3.44 11.20 1.22
CA ALA A 48 -4.81 10.85 1.62
C ALA A 48 -5.53 10.00 0.55
N ALA A 49 -5.32 10.30 -0.74
CA ALA A 49 -5.86 9.50 -1.83
C ALA A 49 -5.26 8.08 -1.83
N PHE A 50 -3.94 7.93 -1.65
CA PHE A 50 -3.29 6.61 -1.56
C PHE A 50 -3.72 5.83 -0.32
N GLN A 51 -3.92 6.50 0.81
CA GLN A 51 -4.53 5.90 1.99
C GLN A 51 -5.95 5.39 1.70
N GLY A 52 -6.76 6.15 0.97
CA GLY A 52 -8.09 5.73 0.52
C GLY A 52 -8.05 4.44 -0.31
N ILE A 53 -7.23 4.42 -1.36
CA ILE A 53 -7.05 3.23 -2.21
C ILE A 53 -6.57 2.03 -1.40
N ALA A 54 -5.57 2.22 -0.52
CA ALA A 54 -5.05 1.13 0.30
C ALA A 54 -6.08 0.58 1.31
N ASN A 55 -6.94 1.44 1.86
CA ASN A 55 -8.07 1.01 2.70
C ASN A 55 -9.08 0.18 1.89
N GLU A 56 -9.38 0.60 0.66
CA GLU A 56 -10.31 -0.12 -0.20
C GLU A 56 -9.76 -1.49 -0.62
N ILE A 57 -8.46 -1.59 -0.93
CA ILE A 57 -7.79 -2.87 -1.22
C ILE A 57 -7.87 -3.79 0.00
N MET A 58 -7.60 -3.27 1.20
CA MET A 58 -7.73 -4.03 2.45
C MET A 58 -9.17 -4.54 2.63
N ALA A 59 -10.17 -3.69 2.42
CA ALA A 59 -11.58 -4.09 2.53
C ALA A 59 -11.97 -5.14 1.47
N GLN A 60 -11.48 -5.00 0.23
CA GLN A 60 -11.74 -5.99 -0.82
C GLN A 60 -11.06 -7.33 -0.48
N ALA A 61 -9.80 -7.31 -0.05
CA ALA A 61 -9.10 -8.53 0.33
C ALA A 61 -9.78 -9.24 1.52
N ASP A 62 -10.32 -8.49 2.50
CA ASP A 62 -11.12 -9.05 3.60
C ASP A 62 -12.45 -9.64 3.12
N GLN A 63 -13.07 -9.07 2.09
CA GLN A 63 -14.26 -9.66 1.44
C GLN A 63 -13.92 -10.95 0.69
N ILE A 64 -12.80 -10.96 -0.03
CA ILE A 64 -12.31 -12.14 -0.78
C ILE A 64 -12.00 -13.29 0.19
N ALA A 65 -11.36 -12.98 1.32
CA ALA A 65 -11.05 -13.93 2.38
C ALA A 65 -12.29 -14.65 2.98
N LYS A 66 -13.49 -14.09 2.77
CA LYS A 66 -14.77 -14.66 3.23
C LYS A 66 -15.49 -15.49 2.17
N ILE A 67 -14.94 -15.63 0.96
CA ILE A 67 -15.51 -16.48 -0.08
C ILE A 67 -15.37 -17.94 0.36
N ASP A 68 -16.48 -18.68 0.36
CA ASP A 68 -16.46 -20.11 0.68
C ASP A 68 -15.60 -20.87 -0.33
N GLY A 69 -14.69 -21.72 0.15
CA GLY A 69 -13.82 -22.52 -0.70
C GLY A 69 -12.57 -21.79 -1.24
N ILE A 70 -12.40 -20.50 -0.95
CA ILE A 70 -11.29 -19.69 -1.50
C ILE A 70 -9.92 -20.22 -1.08
N TYR A 71 -9.88 -20.91 0.05
CA TYR A 71 -8.70 -21.50 0.64
C TYR A 71 -8.21 -22.68 -0.22
N GLU A 72 -9.07 -23.62 -0.54
CA GLU A 72 -8.76 -24.78 -1.37
C GLU A 72 -8.24 -24.35 -2.76
N HIS A 73 -8.78 -23.24 -3.29
CA HIS A 73 -8.33 -22.63 -4.54
C HIS A 73 -6.99 -21.91 -4.47
N ALA A 74 -6.53 -21.50 -3.29
CA ALA A 74 -5.25 -20.84 -3.07
C ALA A 74 -4.14 -21.82 -2.64
N GLY A 75 -4.29 -23.09 -3.01
CA GLY A 75 -3.29 -24.14 -2.79
C GLY A 75 -3.37 -24.83 -1.44
N TYR A 76 -4.42 -24.56 -0.68
CA TYR A 76 -4.48 -24.99 0.71
C TYR A 76 -5.32 -26.27 0.88
N LEU A 77 -4.90 -27.37 0.25
CA LEU A 77 -5.46 -28.69 0.57
C LEU A 77 -4.55 -29.35 1.61
N GLY A 78 -5.09 -29.66 2.80
CA GLY A 78 -4.32 -30.36 3.84
C GLY A 78 -3.36 -29.46 4.63
N LYS A 79 -2.09 -29.88 4.78
CA LYS A 79 -1.10 -29.13 5.56
C LYS A 79 -0.45 -28.03 4.72
N TYR A 80 0.09 -28.33 3.53
CA TYR A 80 0.70 -27.40 2.57
C TYR A 80 0.98 -28.15 1.24
N ASP A 81 -0.02 -28.80 0.63
CA ASP A 81 0.23 -29.88 -0.34
C ASP A 81 0.36 -29.44 -1.82
N SER A 82 0.38 -28.13 -2.11
CA SER A 82 0.63 -27.61 -3.46
C SER A 82 2.11 -27.24 -3.65
N LEU A 83 2.71 -27.69 -4.76
CA LEU A 83 4.09 -27.33 -5.16
C LEU A 83 4.27 -25.82 -5.38
N LEU A 84 3.18 -25.08 -5.55
CA LEU A 84 3.15 -23.64 -5.81
C LEU A 84 2.53 -22.86 -4.65
N PHE A 85 2.55 -23.43 -3.44
CA PHE A 85 1.92 -22.83 -2.26
C PHE A 85 2.36 -21.38 -2.07
N HIS A 86 3.62 -21.04 -2.31
CA HIS A 86 4.13 -19.69 -2.14
C HIS A 86 3.65 -18.70 -3.21
N GLU A 87 3.16 -19.19 -4.35
CA GLU A 87 2.71 -18.39 -5.48
C GLU A 87 1.18 -18.20 -5.51
N GLU A 88 0.42 -19.15 -5.00
CA GLU A 88 -1.05 -19.16 -5.11
C GLU A 88 -1.72 -18.24 -4.09
N HIS A 89 -1.94 -16.98 -4.41
CA HIS A 89 -2.58 -16.05 -3.47
C HIS A 89 -4.09 -15.90 -3.66
N ILE A 90 -4.84 -15.69 -2.56
CA ILE A 90 -6.31 -15.50 -2.62
C ILE A 90 -6.70 -14.24 -3.41
N VAL A 91 -5.85 -13.21 -3.39
CA VAL A 91 -6.04 -12.00 -4.20
C VAL A 91 -5.20 -12.12 -5.45
N LYS A 92 -5.87 -12.10 -6.60
CA LYS A 92 -5.25 -11.99 -7.92
C LYS A 92 -5.08 -10.51 -8.26
N THR A 93 -3.86 -10.12 -8.58
CA THR A 93 -3.51 -8.75 -8.97
C THR A 93 -2.87 -8.72 -10.34
N MET A 94 -3.32 -7.82 -11.21
CA MET A 94 -2.79 -7.72 -12.58
C MET A 94 -2.89 -6.28 -13.11
N PRO A 95 -1.93 -5.80 -13.90
CA PRO A 95 -2.10 -4.56 -14.65
C PRO A 95 -3.35 -4.63 -15.53
N GLU A 96 -4.03 -3.50 -15.68
CA GLU A 96 -5.20 -3.43 -16.56
C GLU A 96 -4.84 -3.86 -18.00
N GLY A 97 -5.68 -4.72 -18.59
CA GLY A 97 -5.48 -5.26 -19.94
C GLY A 97 -4.54 -6.48 -20.01
N THR A 98 -4.02 -6.96 -18.88
CA THR A 98 -3.22 -8.20 -18.81
C THR A 98 -4.04 -9.36 -18.24
N LEU A 99 -3.58 -10.59 -18.48
CA LEU A 99 -4.23 -11.81 -17.98
C LEU A 99 -3.70 -12.25 -16.59
N GLY A 100 -2.63 -11.61 -16.12
CA GLY A 100 -1.95 -11.89 -14.86
C GLY A 100 -0.68 -11.04 -14.76
N ALA A 101 -0.10 -11.00 -13.57
CA ALA A 101 1.24 -10.47 -13.34
C ALA A 101 2.06 -11.48 -12.56
N ALA A 102 3.33 -11.61 -12.90
CA ALA A 102 4.25 -12.37 -12.06
C ALA A 102 4.42 -11.67 -10.71
N ILE A 103 4.70 -12.45 -9.67
CA ILE A 103 4.81 -11.97 -8.29
C ILE A 103 5.93 -10.91 -8.17
N THR A 104 7.01 -11.06 -8.92
CA THR A 104 8.17 -10.15 -8.97
C THR A 104 8.10 -9.07 -10.06
N GLU A 105 7.04 -9.03 -10.87
CA GLU A 105 6.86 -7.95 -11.86
C GLU A 105 6.60 -6.61 -11.19
N GLU A 106 6.88 -5.53 -11.90
CA GLU A 106 6.56 -4.19 -11.43
C GLU A 106 5.05 -3.98 -11.26
N GLY A 107 4.71 -3.04 -10.37
CA GLY A 107 3.37 -2.50 -10.27
C GLY A 107 2.97 -1.68 -11.51
N SER A 108 1.71 -1.29 -11.54
CA SER A 108 1.13 -0.49 -12.62
C SER A 108 0.40 0.72 -12.04
N PRO A 109 0.30 1.85 -12.77
CA PRO A 109 -0.58 2.96 -12.37
C PRO A 109 -2.05 2.54 -12.26
N ARG A 110 -2.46 1.54 -13.04
CA ARG A 110 -3.79 0.95 -13.01
C ARG A 110 -3.69 -0.54 -12.72
N MET A 111 -4.11 -0.94 -11.53
CA MET A 111 -4.09 -2.32 -11.05
C MET A 111 -5.52 -2.85 -10.93
N VAL A 112 -5.72 -4.04 -11.48
CA VAL A 112 -6.93 -4.82 -11.33
C VAL A 112 -6.73 -5.80 -10.18
N VAL A 113 -7.68 -5.83 -9.25
CA VAL A 113 -7.69 -6.69 -8.07
C VAL A 113 -8.96 -7.50 -8.07
N THR A 114 -8.83 -8.82 -8.02
CA THR A 114 -9.93 -9.77 -7.92
C THR A 114 -9.52 -10.98 -7.08
N ASP A 115 -10.42 -11.95 -6.91
CA ASP A 115 -10.12 -13.19 -6.24
C ASP A 115 -9.60 -14.28 -7.20
N ILE A 116 -8.87 -15.26 -6.66
CA ILE A 116 -8.28 -16.35 -7.45
C ILE A 116 -9.29 -17.21 -8.22
N THR A 117 -10.58 -17.22 -7.83
CA THR A 117 -11.63 -17.99 -8.51
C THR A 117 -12.30 -17.22 -9.65
N ASP A 118 -12.06 -15.92 -9.76
CA ASP A 118 -12.64 -15.06 -10.79
C ASP A 118 -11.88 -15.15 -12.11
N THR A 119 -12.09 -16.26 -12.81
CA THR A 119 -11.44 -16.56 -14.11
C THR A 119 -11.74 -15.53 -15.19
N ASN A 120 -12.94 -14.93 -15.17
CA ASN A 120 -13.40 -13.96 -16.18
C ASN A 120 -13.27 -12.51 -15.71
N ASN A 121 -12.66 -12.26 -14.55
CA ASN A 121 -12.49 -10.93 -13.95
C ASN A 121 -13.82 -10.15 -13.79
N ILE A 122 -14.95 -10.83 -13.56
CA ILE A 122 -16.29 -10.22 -13.47
C ILE A 122 -16.44 -9.43 -12.16
N ARG A 123 -15.80 -9.89 -11.09
CA ARG A 123 -15.82 -9.28 -9.75
C ARG A 123 -14.62 -8.35 -9.52
N ALA A 124 -13.82 -8.14 -10.56
CA ALA A 124 -12.61 -7.37 -10.47
C ALA A 124 -12.88 -5.89 -10.22
N ARG A 125 -12.02 -5.27 -9.39
CA ARG A 125 -12.00 -3.83 -9.15
C ARG A 125 -10.73 -3.24 -9.72
N VAL A 126 -10.84 -2.04 -10.26
CA VAL A 126 -9.72 -1.29 -10.82
C VAL A 126 -9.34 -0.18 -9.86
N TYR A 127 -8.09 -0.19 -9.42
CA TYR A 127 -7.48 0.88 -8.64
C TYR A 127 -6.54 1.68 -9.53
N ASP A 128 -6.74 3.00 -9.53
CA ASP A 128 -6.07 3.93 -10.43
C ASP A 128 -5.41 5.04 -9.62
N THR A 129 -4.09 5.17 -9.75
CA THR A 129 -3.30 6.20 -9.06
C THR A 129 -3.56 7.61 -9.60
N LYS A 130 -4.23 7.74 -10.76
CA LYS A 130 -4.50 8.99 -11.51
C LYS A 130 -3.26 9.69 -12.06
N ASP A 131 -2.07 9.29 -11.63
CA ASP A 131 -0.78 9.78 -12.10
C ASP A 131 0.00 8.60 -12.74
N PRO A 132 0.24 8.63 -14.06
CA PRO A 132 0.92 7.54 -14.75
C PRO A 132 2.38 7.34 -14.31
N THR A 133 2.97 8.31 -13.61
CA THR A 133 4.33 8.19 -13.06
C THR A 133 4.39 7.39 -11.77
N ILE A 134 3.23 7.14 -11.14
CA ILE A 134 3.11 6.45 -9.86
C ILE A 134 2.51 5.07 -10.10
N LYS A 135 3.27 4.04 -9.73
CA LYS A 135 2.88 2.64 -9.82
C LYS A 135 2.33 2.16 -8.47
N LEU A 136 1.32 1.32 -8.53
CA LEU A 136 0.76 0.57 -7.41
C LEU A 136 1.23 -0.88 -7.51
N LYS A 137 1.87 -1.39 -6.44
CA LYS A 137 2.20 -2.81 -6.28
C LYS A 137 1.53 -3.34 -5.01
N ILE A 138 0.95 -4.53 -5.11
CA ILE A 138 0.38 -5.26 -3.98
C ILE A 138 1.18 -6.55 -3.86
N ILE A 139 1.76 -6.76 -2.68
CA ILE A 139 2.57 -7.94 -2.35
C ILE A 139 1.81 -8.73 -1.29
N GLN A 140 1.80 -10.05 -1.45
CA GLN A 140 1.21 -10.98 -0.50
C GLN A 140 2.29 -11.92 0.01
N GLN A 141 2.39 -12.05 1.32
CA GLN A 141 3.29 -13.00 1.96
C GLN A 141 2.49 -13.86 2.92
N LYS A 142 2.42 -15.16 2.61
CA LYS A 142 1.77 -16.15 3.45
C LYS A 142 2.65 -16.41 4.67
N ASN A 143 2.06 -16.42 5.86
CA ASN A 143 2.73 -16.91 7.06
C ASN A 143 2.48 -18.42 7.15
N GLU A 144 3.55 -19.20 7.27
CA GLU A 144 3.49 -20.66 7.46
C GLU A 144 3.06 -21.06 8.87
N ASN A 145 3.04 -20.11 9.82
CA ASN A 145 2.62 -20.37 11.18
C ASN A 145 1.10 -20.30 11.31
N GLU A 146 0.52 -21.37 11.88
CA GLU A 146 -0.91 -21.45 12.18
C GLU A 146 -1.29 -20.39 13.22
N ALA A 147 -2.28 -19.55 12.91
CA ALA A 147 -2.89 -18.67 13.88
C ALA A 147 -4.21 -19.29 14.36
N THR A 148 -4.32 -19.58 15.65
CA THR A 148 -5.58 -20.04 16.25
C THR A 148 -6.51 -18.85 16.40
N LEU A 149 -7.62 -18.82 15.66
CA LEU A 149 -8.59 -17.73 15.76
C LEU A 149 -9.94 -18.27 16.27
N THR A 150 -10.23 -18.05 17.55
CA THR A 150 -11.44 -18.60 18.19
C THR A 150 -12.70 -17.90 17.66
N HIS A 151 -13.56 -18.65 16.94
CA HIS A 151 -14.90 -18.18 16.56
C HIS A 151 -15.96 -18.84 17.45
N HIS A 152 -16.69 -18.03 18.22
CA HIS A 152 -17.63 -18.49 19.25
C HIS A 152 -18.98 -19.06 18.74
N TYR A 153 -19.22 -19.05 17.42
CA TYR A 153 -20.54 -19.36 16.85
C TYR A 153 -20.65 -20.73 16.13
N THR A 154 -19.61 -21.60 16.19
CA THR A 154 -19.68 -22.95 15.58
C THR A 154 -19.61 -24.08 16.63
N PRO A 155 -20.44 -25.14 16.55
CA PRO A 155 -20.57 -26.16 17.61
C PRO A 155 -19.35 -27.08 17.85
N ASN A 156 -18.27 -26.96 17.07
CA ASN A 156 -17.05 -27.75 17.26
C ASN A 156 -15.85 -26.81 17.45
N TYR A 157 -15.48 -26.60 18.71
CA TYR A 157 -14.34 -25.80 19.20
C TYR A 157 -12.97 -26.48 19.00
N ARG A 158 -12.79 -27.24 17.92
CA ARG A 158 -11.53 -27.92 17.64
C ARG A 158 -10.73 -27.03 16.67
N ASP A 159 -9.77 -26.29 17.23
CA ASP A 159 -8.75 -25.46 16.56
C ASP A 159 -9.09 -25.00 15.14
N THR A 160 -9.68 -23.82 15.04
CA THR A 160 -9.95 -23.13 13.77
C THR A 160 -8.64 -22.72 13.11
N PHE A 161 -8.13 -23.58 12.23
CA PHE A 161 -6.96 -23.30 11.40
C PHE A 161 -7.24 -22.10 10.50
N SER A 162 -6.44 -21.05 10.68
CA SER A 162 -6.49 -19.84 9.87
C SER A 162 -5.10 -19.57 9.32
N ILE A 163 -5.02 -19.27 8.03
CA ILE A 163 -3.79 -18.80 7.42
C ILE A 163 -3.76 -17.29 7.50
N GLN A 164 -2.66 -16.80 8.03
CA GLN A 164 -2.38 -15.39 8.13
C GLN A 164 -1.58 -14.97 6.90
N THR A 165 -2.12 -14.06 6.09
CA THR A 165 -1.40 -13.47 4.96
C THR A 165 -1.14 -12.01 5.24
N LYS A 166 0.13 -11.60 5.16
CA LYS A 166 0.54 -10.20 5.20
C LYS A 166 0.41 -9.60 3.82
N PHE A 167 -0.16 -8.41 3.76
CA PHE A 167 -0.30 -7.61 2.56
C PHE A 167 0.57 -6.36 2.69
N PHE A 168 1.33 -6.07 1.65
CA PHE A 168 2.04 -4.80 1.50
C PHE A 168 1.50 -4.09 0.26
N VAL A 169 0.93 -2.91 0.46
CA VAL A 169 0.47 -2.04 -0.61
C VAL A 169 1.47 -0.90 -0.75
N LEU A 170 2.12 -0.81 -1.90
CA LEU A 170 3.18 0.15 -2.20
C LEU A 170 2.74 1.09 -3.33
N PHE A 171 2.92 2.38 -3.11
CA PHE A 171 2.84 3.42 -4.14
C PHE A 171 4.22 4.01 -4.30
N TYR A 172 4.78 3.91 -5.51
CA TYR A 172 6.16 4.28 -5.78
C TYR A 172 6.32 4.87 -7.17
N THR A 173 7.44 5.56 -7.38
CA THR A 173 7.84 6.11 -8.68
C THR A 173 8.99 5.32 -9.29
N GLU A 174 9.24 5.55 -10.57
CA GLU A 174 10.37 4.96 -11.29
C GLU A 174 10.29 3.41 -11.34
N THR A 175 11.44 2.75 -11.42
CA THR A 175 11.56 1.31 -11.59
C THR A 175 12.11 0.70 -10.31
N ILE A 176 11.52 -0.40 -9.84
CA ILE A 176 12.00 -1.15 -8.67
C ILE A 176 12.21 -2.60 -9.10
N ASN A 177 13.40 -3.14 -8.87
CA ASN A 177 13.66 -4.55 -9.09
C ASN A 177 13.16 -5.38 -7.89
N PHE A 178 11.93 -5.89 -7.97
CA PHE A 178 11.35 -6.71 -6.89
C PHE A 178 11.96 -8.10 -6.79
N ALA A 179 12.58 -8.63 -7.85
CA ALA A 179 13.14 -9.96 -7.87
C ALA A 179 14.26 -10.14 -6.83
N ASP A 180 15.03 -9.09 -6.53
CA ASP A 180 16.12 -9.15 -5.56
C ASP A 180 15.63 -9.34 -4.11
N TYR A 181 14.34 -9.10 -3.86
CA TYR A 181 13.74 -9.14 -2.53
C TYR A 181 12.74 -10.27 -2.34
N TYR A 182 12.60 -11.16 -3.33
CA TYR A 182 11.74 -12.34 -3.25
C TYR A 182 12.61 -13.60 -3.27
N ASP A 183 12.42 -14.45 -2.26
CA ASP A 183 13.07 -15.76 -2.22
C ASP A 183 12.12 -16.82 -2.79
N ASP A 184 12.38 -17.28 -4.01
CA ASP A 184 11.58 -18.31 -4.68
C ASP A 184 11.54 -19.65 -3.92
N LEU A 185 12.55 -19.94 -3.07
CA LEU A 185 12.61 -21.20 -2.33
C LEU A 185 11.66 -21.20 -1.12
N THR A 186 11.50 -20.05 -0.48
CA THR A 186 10.70 -19.90 0.75
C THR A 186 9.41 -19.12 0.54
N GLY A 187 9.25 -18.41 -0.57
CA GLY A 187 8.16 -17.48 -0.81
C GLY A 187 8.18 -16.23 0.08
N TRP A 188 9.31 -15.94 0.73
CA TRP A 188 9.44 -14.81 1.63
C TRP A 188 9.87 -13.54 0.91
N TRP A 189 9.36 -12.42 1.41
CA TRP A 189 9.74 -11.09 0.95
C TRP A 189 10.63 -10.39 1.96
N GLN A 190 11.77 -9.86 1.50
CA GLN A 190 12.67 -9.01 2.27
C GLN A 190 12.15 -7.55 2.27
N MET A 191 10.94 -7.35 2.79
CA MET A 191 10.22 -6.06 2.70
C MET A 191 10.93 -4.92 3.43
N GLU A 192 11.66 -5.20 4.51
CA GLU A 192 12.41 -4.18 5.25
C GLU A 192 13.59 -3.64 4.43
N GLU A 193 14.31 -4.53 3.76
CA GLU A 193 15.42 -4.17 2.85
C GLU A 193 14.88 -3.41 1.64
N LEU A 194 13.80 -3.91 1.00
CA LEU A 194 13.17 -3.24 -0.13
C LEU A 194 12.76 -1.81 0.18
N VAL A 195 12.16 -1.58 1.36
CA VAL A 195 11.73 -0.23 1.74
C VAL A 195 12.90 0.66 2.11
N THR A 196 13.98 0.10 2.66
CA THR A 196 15.19 0.85 2.97
C THR A 196 15.89 1.31 1.69
N ASP A 197 16.10 0.39 0.76
CA ASP A 197 16.85 0.63 -0.47
C ASP A 197 16.10 1.58 -1.42
N TYR A 198 14.77 1.49 -1.47
CA TYR A 198 13.92 2.32 -2.32
C TYR A 198 13.12 3.39 -1.57
N HIS A 199 13.61 3.85 -0.42
CA HIS A 199 12.89 4.82 0.42
C HIS A 199 12.61 6.16 -0.28
N GLU A 200 13.43 6.56 -1.27
CA GLU A 200 13.22 7.78 -2.04
C GLU A 200 12.14 7.61 -3.12
N GLN A 201 12.00 6.41 -3.67
CA GLN A 201 11.01 6.08 -4.70
C GLN A 201 9.64 5.74 -4.10
N ILE A 202 9.59 5.20 -2.89
CA ILE A 202 8.35 4.82 -2.22
C ILE A 202 7.68 6.06 -1.61
N ILE A 203 6.53 6.45 -2.19
CA ILE A 203 5.77 7.61 -1.75
C ILE A 203 4.88 7.26 -0.54
N TYR A 204 4.25 6.09 -0.58
CA TYR A 204 3.36 5.64 0.47
C TYR A 204 3.36 4.11 0.54
N LYS A 205 3.35 3.57 1.76
CA LYS A 205 3.23 2.15 2.02
C LYS A 205 2.17 1.87 3.07
N ARG A 206 1.50 0.73 2.95
CA ARG A 206 0.60 0.20 3.98
C ARG A 206 0.83 -1.29 4.14
N GLU A 207 1.02 -1.72 5.38
CA GLU A 207 1.00 -3.13 5.78
C GLU A 207 -0.30 -3.43 6.51
N PHE A 208 -0.91 -4.56 6.19
CA PHE A 208 -2.01 -5.12 6.96
C PHE A 208 -2.00 -6.64 6.87
N THR A 209 -2.84 -7.28 7.68
CA THR A 209 -2.88 -8.73 7.78
C THR A 209 -4.31 -9.21 7.67
N ILE A 210 -4.52 -10.26 6.89
CA ILE A 210 -5.81 -10.90 6.70
C ILE A 210 -5.68 -12.36 7.07
N ASN A 211 -6.71 -12.85 7.77
CA ASN A 211 -6.85 -14.25 8.13
C ASN A 211 -8.04 -14.83 7.37
N TYR A 212 -7.90 -16.04 6.85
CA TYR A 212 -9.02 -16.81 6.30
C TYR A 212 -8.92 -18.28 6.69
N ARG A 213 -10.08 -18.92 6.77
CA ARG A 213 -10.30 -20.20 7.46
C ARG A 213 -10.23 -21.39 6.51
N ASP A 214 -9.62 -22.47 7.00
CA ASP A 214 -9.75 -23.82 6.44
C ASP A 214 -11.04 -24.48 6.98
N ASN A 215 -12.09 -24.53 6.16
CA ASN A 215 -13.36 -25.10 6.57
C ASN A 215 -13.34 -26.64 6.60
N GLU A 216 -12.52 -27.30 5.77
CA GLU A 216 -12.36 -28.76 5.70
C GLU A 216 -11.65 -29.30 6.95
N LYS A 217 -10.54 -28.68 7.34
CA LYS A 217 -9.79 -29.03 8.56
C LYS A 217 -10.58 -28.71 9.82
N ALA A 218 -11.34 -27.60 9.83
CA ALA A 218 -12.24 -27.29 10.94
C ALA A 218 -13.44 -28.26 11.06
N ARG A 219 -13.80 -28.99 9.98
CA ARG A 219 -14.79 -30.08 10.01
C ARG A 219 -14.18 -31.41 10.48
N GLY A 220 -12.87 -31.48 10.70
CA GLY A 220 -12.16 -32.68 11.14
C GLY A 220 -11.81 -33.66 10.02
N GLY A 221 -11.90 -33.25 8.75
CA GLY A 221 -11.50 -34.05 7.59
C GLY A 221 -9.99 -34.19 7.41
N VAL A 222 -9.22 -33.26 7.99
CA VAL A 222 -7.74 -33.21 7.92
C VAL A 222 -7.18 -33.15 9.36
N PRO A 223 -6.17 -33.95 9.72
CA PRO A 223 -5.54 -33.88 11.05
C PRO A 223 -4.92 -32.50 11.32
N GLY A 224 -5.17 -31.94 12.51
CA GLY A 224 -4.52 -30.72 12.99
C GLY A 224 -3.09 -30.96 13.48
N ASN A 225 -2.21 -29.94 13.44
CA ASN A 225 -0.88 -29.99 14.07
C ASN A 225 -0.92 -29.85 15.60
N GLY A 226 -2.04 -30.24 16.23
CA GLY A 226 -2.11 -30.34 17.68
C GLY A 226 -1.02 -31.30 18.14
N ARG A 227 0.00 -30.76 18.80
CA ARG A 227 0.90 -31.56 19.63
C ARG A 227 0.01 -32.33 20.61
N TRP A 228 -0.05 -33.64 20.42
CA TRP A 228 -0.27 -34.63 21.47
C TRP A 228 0.58 -34.28 22.69
#